data_AF-A0A354Q8U1-F1
#
_entry.id   AF-A0A354Q8U1-F1
#
_cell.length_a   1.000
_cell.length_b   1.000
_cell.length_c   1.000
_cell.angle_alpha   90.00
_cell.angle_beta   90.00
_cell.angle_gamma   90.00
#
_symmetry.space_group_name_H-M   'P 1'
#
loop_
_entity.id
_entity.type
_entity.pdbx_description
1 polymer ?
#
loop_
_entity_poly.entity_id
_entity_poly.type
_entity_poly.pdbx_seq_one_letter_code
_entity_poly.pdbx_strand_id
1 'polypeptide(L)'
;QYMNEATEKKLIPRKGMTLDEEDLLRRDLIETLMCHGEISITDFETRYKIEFQDHFSQAWKKLEQFKQEGLVNLSLEKIELTPVGILFTRNLAMPFDRYLEESAHQHFSKTV
;
A
#
# COMPACT_ATOMS: atom_id res chain seq x y z
N GLN A 1 -39.57 17.16 22.94
CA GLN A 1 -40.18 16.63 21.70
C GLN A 1 -39.13 16.63 20.59
N TYR A 2 -38.22 15.65 20.57
CA TYR A 2 -37.37 15.20 19.45
C TYR A 2 -36.79 13.81 19.84
N MET A 3 -37.68 12.94 20.28
CA MET A 3 -37.48 11.50 20.46
C MET A 3 -38.59 10.83 19.65
N ASN A 4 -38.45 10.89 18.32
CA ASN A 4 -39.18 10.04 17.38
C ASN A 4 -38.65 10.33 15.99
N GLU A 5 -37.84 9.40 15.48
CA GLU A 5 -37.76 8.95 14.08
C GLU A 5 -36.52 8.03 13.96
N ALA A 6 -36.53 6.99 14.78
CA ALA A 6 -35.73 5.79 14.56
C ALA A 6 -36.58 4.86 13.68
N THR A 7 -36.68 5.17 12.39
CA THR A 7 -37.30 4.26 11.42
C THR A 7 -36.68 4.51 10.05
N GLU A 8 -35.90 3.53 9.60
CA GLU A 8 -35.40 3.39 8.23
C GLU A 8 -34.42 4.45 7.70
N LYS A 9 -33.32 4.71 8.42
CA LYS A 9 -32.07 5.06 7.72
C LYS A 9 -31.51 3.80 7.09
N LYS A 10 -32.05 3.45 5.91
CA LYS A 10 -31.38 2.66 4.90
C LYS A 10 -30.05 3.36 4.62
N LEU A 11 -29.00 2.96 5.33
CA LEU A 11 -27.63 3.32 5.02
C LEU A 11 -27.36 2.73 3.64
N ILE A 12 -27.65 3.51 2.60
CA ILE A 12 -27.19 3.24 1.24
C ILE A 12 -25.66 3.34 1.30
N PRO A 13 -24.91 2.23 1.17
CA PRO A 13 -23.47 2.34 1.05
C PRO A 13 -23.17 3.15 -0.22
N ARG A 14 -22.72 4.40 -0.06
CA ARG A 14 -22.17 5.18 -1.17
C ARG A 14 -20.86 4.51 -1.56
N LYS A 15 -20.91 3.70 -2.62
CA LYS A 15 -19.84 2.85 -3.17
C LYS A 15 -19.31 1.81 -2.17
N GLY A 16 -19.95 0.65 -2.12
CA GLY A 16 -19.23 -0.56 -1.73
C GLY A 16 -18.22 -0.87 -2.83
N MET A 17 -16.95 -0.53 -2.62
CA MET A 17 -15.89 -1.11 -3.44
C MET A 17 -15.80 -2.58 -3.03
N THR A 18 -16.20 -3.47 -3.92
CA THR A 18 -15.82 -4.88 -3.79
C THR A 18 -14.31 -4.91 -3.99
N LEU A 19 -13.57 -5.08 -2.89
CA LEU A 19 -12.13 -5.27 -2.94
C LEU A 19 -11.87 -6.53 -3.76
N ASP A 20 -11.15 -6.41 -4.87
CA ASP A 20 -10.63 -7.55 -5.60
C ASP A 20 -9.42 -8.14 -4.85
N GLU A 21 -8.92 -9.31 -5.28
CA GLU A 21 -7.75 -9.94 -4.64
C GLU A 21 -6.50 -9.04 -4.70
N GLU A 22 -6.42 -8.17 -5.72
CA GLU A 22 -5.32 -7.23 -5.93
C GLU A 22 -5.36 -6.06 -4.91
N ASP A 23 -6.54 -5.54 -4.63
CA ASP A 23 -6.76 -4.50 -3.63
C ASP A 23 -6.49 -5.05 -2.22
N LEU A 24 -6.87 -6.31 -1.95
CA LEU A 24 -6.55 -6.97 -0.67
C LEU A 24 -5.05 -7.17 -0.50
N LEU A 25 -4.37 -7.67 -1.54
CA LEU A 25 -2.91 -7.82 -1.58
C LEU A 25 -2.21 -6.49 -1.27
N ARG A 26 -2.57 -5.43 -1.99
CA ARG A 26 -1.93 -4.11 -1.82
C ARG A 26 -2.22 -3.49 -0.48
N ARG A 27 -3.45 -3.63 0.02
CA ARG A 27 -3.81 -3.15 1.36
C ARG A 27 -3.00 -3.85 2.43
N ASP A 28 -2.92 -5.18 2.40
CA ASP A 28 -2.17 -5.98 3.37
C ASP A 28 -0.67 -5.62 3.34
N LEU A 29 -0.10 -5.46 2.14
CA LEU A 29 1.29 -5.06 1.95
C LEU A 29 1.56 -3.67 2.52
N ILE A 30 0.74 -2.67 2.17
CA ILE A 30 0.90 -1.30 2.67
C ILE A 30 0.72 -1.26 4.19
N GLU A 31 -0.32 -1.92 4.72
CA GLU A 31 -0.57 -1.98 6.17
C GLU A 31 0.60 -2.62 6.92
N THR A 32 1.11 -3.74 6.41
CA THR A 32 2.25 -4.45 7.01
C THR A 32 3.50 -3.55 7.02
N LEU A 33 3.80 -2.87 5.90
CA LEU A 33 4.95 -1.96 5.83
C LEU A 33 4.77 -0.75 6.76
N MET A 34 3.57 -0.19 6.87
CA MET A 34 3.27 0.97 7.72
C MET A 34 3.32 0.63 9.22
N CYS A 35 2.85 -0.57 9.61
CA CYS A 35 2.76 -0.99 11.00
C CYS A 35 4.06 -1.61 11.52
N HIS A 36 4.76 -2.38 10.67
CA HIS A 36 5.92 -3.17 11.08
C HIS A 36 7.24 -2.65 10.51
N GLY A 37 7.20 -1.85 9.44
CA GLY A 37 8.42 -1.39 8.77
C GLY A 37 9.14 -2.50 8.01
N GLU A 38 8.50 -3.65 7.80
CA GLU A 38 9.07 -4.79 7.11
C GLU A 38 8.02 -5.58 6.34
N ILE A 39 8.45 -6.27 5.28
CA ILE A 39 7.66 -7.19 4.48
C ILE A 39 8.45 -8.48 4.30
N SER A 40 7.85 -9.60 4.65
CA SER A 40 8.31 -10.94 4.27
C SER A 40 7.82 -11.25 2.87
N ILE A 41 8.73 -11.30 1.89
CA ILE A 41 8.40 -11.54 0.49
C ILE A 41 7.79 -12.94 0.35
N THR A 42 8.42 -13.95 0.95
CA THR A 42 7.99 -15.35 0.85
C THR A 42 6.58 -15.59 1.40
N ASP A 43 6.20 -14.85 2.46
CA ASP A 43 4.85 -14.96 3.03
C ASP A 43 3.79 -14.39 2.09
N PHE A 44 4.08 -13.26 1.44
CA PHE A 44 3.19 -12.65 0.45
C PHE A 44 3.08 -13.52 -0.81
N GLU A 45 4.19 -14.04 -1.31
CA GLU A 45 4.19 -14.97 -2.46
C GLU A 45 3.36 -16.21 -2.18
N THR A 46 3.49 -16.80 -0.99
CA THR A 46 2.71 -17.99 -0.60
C THR A 46 1.22 -17.68 -0.41
N ARG A 47 0.90 -16.57 0.27
CA ARG A 47 -0.48 -16.19 0.59
C ARG A 47 -1.28 -15.81 -0.65
N TYR A 48 -0.66 -15.02 -1.54
CA TYR A 48 -1.32 -14.45 -2.71
C TYR A 48 -0.99 -15.20 -4.01
N LYS A 49 -0.10 -16.18 -3.97
CA LYS A 49 0.33 -17.00 -5.13
C LYS A 49 0.87 -16.15 -6.28
N ILE A 50 1.76 -15.24 -5.95
CA ILE A 50 2.42 -14.32 -6.88
C ILE A 50 3.94 -14.53 -6.87
N GLU A 51 4.60 -14.12 -7.94
CA GLU A 51 6.04 -13.85 -7.97
C GLU A 51 6.22 -12.37 -7.61
N PHE A 52 6.71 -12.05 -6.40
CA PHE A 52 6.56 -10.70 -5.84
C PHE A 52 7.33 -9.65 -6.64
N GLN A 53 8.59 -9.92 -6.97
CA GLN A 53 9.44 -8.96 -7.69
C GLN A 53 8.92 -8.71 -9.11
N ASP A 54 8.38 -9.73 -9.78
CA ASP A 54 7.81 -9.58 -11.12
C ASP A 54 6.47 -8.83 -11.07
N HIS A 55 5.59 -9.22 -10.15
CA HIS A 55 4.28 -8.60 -9.96
C HIS A 55 4.41 -7.12 -9.57
N PHE A 56 5.34 -6.78 -8.69
CA PHE A 56 5.62 -5.42 -8.23
C PHE A 56 6.85 -4.80 -8.90
N SER A 57 7.18 -5.18 -10.13
CA SER A 57 8.43 -4.76 -10.80
C SER A 57 8.64 -3.24 -10.88
N GLN A 58 7.58 -2.46 -11.02
CA GLN A 58 7.65 -1.00 -10.99
C GLN A 58 7.98 -0.47 -9.58
N ALA A 59 7.33 -1.03 -8.56
CA ALA A 59 7.58 -0.70 -7.17
C ALA A 59 9.00 -1.11 -6.75
N TRP A 60 9.46 -2.28 -7.20
CA TRP A 60 10.79 -2.80 -6.91
C TRP A 60 11.89 -1.85 -7.40
N LYS A 61 11.78 -1.32 -8.63
CA LYS A 61 12.70 -0.32 -9.16
C LYS A 61 12.76 0.96 -8.30
N LYS A 62 11.62 1.37 -7.72
CA LYS A 62 11.58 2.52 -6.79
C LYS A 62 12.24 2.19 -5.45
N LEU A 63 12.00 1.00 -4.92
CA LEU A 63 12.68 0.54 -3.72
C LEU A 63 14.20 0.46 -3.89
N GLU A 64 14.69 0.07 -5.06
CA GLU A 64 16.13 0.08 -5.36
C GLU A 64 16.73 1.50 -5.28
N GLN A 65 15.99 2.53 -5.69
CA GLN A 65 16.41 3.93 -5.52
C GLN A 65 16.48 4.30 -4.03
N PHE A 66 15.44 3.97 -3.26
CA PHE A 66 15.41 4.20 -1.82
C PHE A 66 16.49 3.41 -1.06
N LYS A 67 16.89 2.24 -1.56
CA LYS A 67 18.01 1.46 -1.02
C LYS A 67 19.33 2.20 -1.21
N GLN A 68 19.55 2.80 -2.37
CA GLN A 68 20.74 3.62 -2.63
C GLN A 68 20.78 4.86 -1.73
N GLU A 69 19.62 5.39 -1.35
CA GLU A 69 19.48 6.49 -0.38
C GLU A 69 19.58 6.04 1.09
N GLY A 70 19.71 4.74 1.36
CA GLY A 70 19.81 4.19 2.71
C GLY A 70 18.51 4.18 3.51
N LEU A 71 17.35 4.24 2.83
CA LEU A 71 16.03 4.24 3.45
C LEU A 71 15.46 2.82 3.63
N VAL A 72 15.90 1.87 2.81
CA VAL A 72 15.40 0.49 2.84
C VAL A 72 16.51 -0.52 2.57
N ASN A 73 16.46 -1.63 3.27
CA ASN A 73 17.25 -2.82 3.01
C ASN A 73 16.40 -3.79 2.18
N LEU A 74 16.94 -4.25 1.05
CA LEU A 74 16.29 -5.22 0.17
C LEU A 74 17.11 -6.50 0.09
N SER A 75 16.46 -7.63 0.32
CA SER A 75 16.94 -8.99 0.06
C SER A 75 15.93 -9.75 -0.81
N LEU A 76 16.24 -11.01 -1.15
CA LEU A 76 15.31 -11.87 -1.87
C LEU A 76 14.10 -12.28 -1.03
N GLU A 77 14.23 -12.25 0.30
CA GLU A 77 13.22 -12.77 1.23
C GLU A 77 12.49 -11.66 1.98
N LYS A 78 13.06 -10.45 2.06
CA LYS A 78 12.55 -9.39 2.92
C LYS A 78 12.81 -7.98 2.37
N ILE A 79 11.86 -7.09 2.63
CA ILE A 79 12.01 -5.63 2.55
C ILE A 79 11.98 -5.11 3.98
N GLU A 80 12.94 -4.27 4.37
CA GLU A 80 13.02 -3.73 5.73
C GLU A 80 13.43 -2.27 5.72
N LEU A 81 12.65 -1.40 6.37
CA LEU A 81 12.96 0.01 6.48
C LEU A 81 14.11 0.23 7.45
N THR A 82 15.02 1.14 7.09
CA THR A 82 16.04 1.59 8.03
C THR A 82 15.42 2.54 9.07
N PRO A 83 16.12 2.86 10.17
CA PRO A 83 15.63 3.85 11.13
C PRO A 83 15.27 5.21 10.49
N VAL A 84 16.00 5.60 9.44
CA VAL A 84 15.69 6.80 8.65
C VAL A 84 14.48 6.55 7.74
N GLY A 85 14.41 5.39 7.09
CA GLY A 85 13.28 4.99 6.25
C GLY A 85 11.93 5.01 6.97
N ILE A 86 11.89 4.67 8.26
CA ILE A 86 10.66 4.72 9.07
C ILE A 86 10.04 6.13 9.07
N LEU A 87 10.85 7.19 9.03
CA LEU A 87 10.36 8.57 8.96
C LEU A 87 9.66 8.87 7.63
N PHE A 88 9.98 8.11 6.59
CA PHE A 88 9.46 8.25 5.22
C PHE A 88 8.57 7.07 4.81
N THR A 89 8.05 6.30 5.77
CA THR A 89 7.29 5.06 5.51
C THR A 89 6.16 5.27 4.51
N ARG A 90 5.44 6.40 4.58
CA ARG A 90 4.40 6.73 3.60
C ARG A 90 4.95 6.79 2.18
N ASN A 91 6.11 7.41 1.97
CA ASN A 91 6.74 7.52 0.65
C ASN A 91 7.23 6.16 0.13
N LEU A 92 7.70 5.31 1.04
CA LEU A 92 8.14 3.95 0.75
C LEU A 92 6.98 3.00 0.44
N ALA A 93 5.78 3.28 0.95
CA ALA A 93 4.57 2.53 0.66
C ALA A 93 3.87 2.95 -0.65
N MET A 94 4.03 4.20 -1.09
CA MET A 94 3.38 4.72 -2.31
C MET A 94 3.59 3.86 -3.57
N PRO A 95 4.78 3.27 -3.84
CA PRO A 95 4.98 2.45 -5.03
C PRO A 95 4.10 1.20 -5.10
N PHE A 96 3.50 0.78 -3.98
CA PHE A 96 2.57 -0.35 -3.92
C PHE A 96 1.10 0.05 -4.08
N ASP A 97 0.80 1.34 -4.10
CA ASP A 97 -0.57 1.86 -4.22
C ASP A 97 -0.95 2.07 -5.68
N ARG A 98 -1.81 1.19 -6.21
CA ARG A 98 -2.32 1.23 -7.59
C ARG A 98 -3.07 2.54 -7.89
N TYR A 99 -3.77 3.11 -6.91
CA TYR A 99 -4.62 4.29 -7.13
C TYR A 99 -3.82 5.61 -7.22
N LEU A 100 -2.57 5.62 -6.74
CA LEU A 100 -1.67 6.76 -6.92
C LEU A 100 -1.09 6.83 -8.34
N GLU A 101 -0.86 5.69 -8.99
CA GLU A 101 -0.40 5.66 -10.40
C GLU A 101 -1.52 6.07 -11.38
N GLU A 102 -2.76 5.65 -11.11
CA GLU A 102 -3.93 6.02 -11.92
C GLU A 102 -4.27 7.52 -11.79
N SER A 103 -4.10 8.10 -10.59
CA SER A 103 -4.29 9.54 -10.36
C SER A 103 -3.10 10.39 -10.83
N ALA A 104 -1.89 9.85 -10.97
CA ALA A 104 -0.78 10.55 -11.62
C ALA A 104 -1.06 10.85 -13.11
N HIS A 105 -1.91 10.05 -13.77
CA HIS A 105 -2.43 10.31 -15.11
C HIS A 105 -3.63 11.28 -15.13
N GLN A 106 -4.17 11.63 -13.95
CA GLN A 106 -5.19 12.66 -13.76
C GLN A 106 -4.68 13.73 -12.78
N HIS A 107 -3.74 14.56 -13.25
CA HIS A 107 -3.39 15.88 -12.73
C HIS A 107 -4.01 16.28 -11.38
N PHE A 108 -3.31 16.10 -10.25
CA PHE A 108 -3.51 16.99 -9.09
C PHE A 108 -2.20 17.37 -8.40
N SER A 109 -2.11 18.69 -8.18
CA SER A 109 -1.09 19.59 -7.62
C SER A 109 0.22 19.04 -7.04
N LYS A 110 1.31 19.63 -7.54
CA LYS A 110 2.62 19.74 -6.89
C LYS A 110 2.47 20.21 -5.44
N THR A 111 3.09 19.50 -4.50
CA THR A 111 3.36 20.02 -3.16
C THR A 111 4.55 20.99 -3.24
N VAL A 112 4.41 22.14 -2.57
CA VAL A 112 5.40 23.23 -2.45
C VAL A 112 6.52 22.85 -1.49
#